data_AF-A0A0F8IFN5-F1
#
_entry.id   AF-A0A0F8IFN5-F1
#
_cell.length_a   1.000
_cell.length_b   1.000
_cell.length_c   1.000
_cell.angle_alpha   90.00
_cell.angle_beta   90.00
_cell.angle_gamma   90.00
#
_symmetry.space_group_name_H-M   'P 1'
#
loop_
_entity.id
_entity.type
_entity.pdbx_description
1 polymer ?
#
loop_
_entity_poly.entity_id
_entity_poly.type
_entity_poly.pdbx_seq_one_letter_code
_entity_poly.pdbx_strand_id
1 'polypeptide(L)'
;MTPILGQTETDIGTVIFAMNAGHLEIKTPKKKFMAFDENIRNIDGKFIFRMPWSMINGYGDHNRNIEIPADVMKQRDEIQKEIKKAKDILCKIETANGPMYFSIGENEQIVIKCNEKTVETNTIYTIEGSRAVCVPELGFLVVPRAVEAELNRIKEERERRTRGLVYAGQSLLTKTDYYKLNYDPGDTLDRVKNLFMVFEPGDVGNLKGLVTPFPEKVEERLKILNTISSRKEEIEKQKEQAAKDNKRIIEKLMKAC
;
A
#
# COMPACT_ATOMS: atom_id res chain seq x y z
N MET A 1 16.97 7.67 25.61
CA MET A 1 16.91 9.13 25.81
C MET A 1 15.63 9.62 25.14
N THR A 2 14.74 10.35 25.82
CA THR A 2 13.44 10.80 25.30
C THR A 2 13.64 12.12 24.54
N PRO A 3 13.51 12.18 23.20
CA PRO A 3 13.80 13.40 22.47
C PRO A 3 12.78 14.50 22.82
N ILE A 4 13.28 15.68 23.13
CA ILE A 4 12.48 16.87 23.47
C ILE A 4 12.18 17.61 22.16
N LEU A 5 10.90 17.91 21.94
CA LEU A 5 10.39 18.57 20.74
C LEU A 5 10.27 20.09 20.90
N GLY A 6 10.06 20.54 22.14
CA GLY A 6 9.92 21.97 22.44
C GLY A 6 9.40 22.23 23.84
N GLN A 7 9.21 23.51 24.16
CA GLN A 7 8.63 23.95 25.44
C GLN A 7 7.80 25.22 25.26
N THR A 8 6.84 25.42 26.14
CA THR A 8 5.97 26.61 26.19
C THR A 8 5.75 27.05 27.64
N GLU A 9 5.71 28.36 27.88
CA GLU A 9 5.33 28.92 29.18
C GLU A 9 3.81 29.04 29.31
N THR A 10 3.28 28.60 30.45
CA THR A 10 1.83 28.62 30.76
C THR A 10 1.58 29.13 32.18
N ASP A 11 0.32 29.36 32.53
CA ASP A 11 -0.11 29.73 33.89
C ASP A 11 0.24 28.66 34.95
N ILE A 12 0.43 27.40 34.53
CA ILE A 12 0.87 26.30 35.39
C ILE A 12 2.40 26.07 35.39
N GLY A 13 3.16 26.94 34.71
CA GLY A 13 4.62 26.90 34.55
C GLY A 13 5.09 26.37 33.19
N THR A 14 6.39 26.12 33.06
CA THR A 14 7.01 25.61 31.82
C THR A 14 6.51 24.21 31.49
N VAL A 15 5.93 24.04 30.31
CA VAL A 15 5.48 22.76 29.75
C VAL A 15 6.48 22.30 28.71
N ILE A 16 6.98 21.08 28.83
CA ILE A 16 7.93 20.46 27.91
C ILE A 16 7.21 19.38 27.09
N PHE A 17 7.40 19.40 25.79
CA PHE A 17 6.89 18.41 24.85
C PHE A 17 8.02 17.46 24.45
N ALA A 18 7.79 16.15 24.56
CA ALA A 18 8.81 15.13 24.25
C ALA A 18 8.16 13.91 23.60
N MET A 19 8.93 13.07 22.90
CA MET A 19 8.43 11.79 22.38
C MET A 19 8.80 10.64 23.30
N ASN A 20 7.80 9.92 23.80
CA ASN A 20 7.99 8.74 24.63
C ASN A 20 7.24 7.54 24.03
N ALA A 21 7.95 6.43 23.80
CA ALA A 21 7.40 5.20 23.23
C ALA A 21 6.55 5.39 21.95
N GLY A 22 6.87 6.38 21.12
CA GLY A 22 6.14 6.68 19.88
C GLY A 22 4.94 7.62 20.04
N HIS A 23 4.69 8.11 21.25
CA HIS A 23 3.60 9.03 21.56
C HIS A 23 4.13 10.37 22.08
N LEU A 24 3.31 11.41 21.94
CA LEU A 24 3.62 12.74 22.45
C LEU A 24 3.43 12.74 23.98
N GLU A 25 4.49 13.03 24.71
CA GLU A 25 4.50 13.21 26.16
C GLU A 25 4.55 14.71 26.50
N ILE A 26 3.54 15.18 27.22
CA ILE A 26 3.44 16.55 27.72
C ILE A 26 3.85 16.55 29.19
N LYS A 27 4.98 17.17 29.52
CA LYS A 27 5.52 17.26 30.88
C LYS A 27 5.26 18.65 31.42
N THR A 28 4.51 18.72 32.50
CA THR A 28 4.32 19.93 33.29
C THR A 28 5.20 19.84 34.55
N PRO A 29 5.33 20.90 35.36
CA PRO A 29 6.20 20.86 36.54
C PRO A 29 5.83 19.82 37.60
N LYS A 30 4.56 19.38 37.64
CA LYS A 30 4.06 18.41 38.64
C LYS A 30 3.67 17.05 38.05
N LYS A 31 3.41 16.94 36.74
CA LYS A 31 2.92 15.70 36.11
C LYS A 31 3.40 15.52 34.67
N LYS A 32 3.25 14.30 34.16
CA LYS A 32 3.47 13.96 32.76
C LYS A 32 2.20 13.34 32.20
N PHE A 33 1.89 13.64 30.95
CA PHE A 33 0.70 13.18 30.26
C PHE A 33 1.08 12.56 28.92
N MET A 34 0.49 11.42 28.59
CA MET A 34 0.54 10.90 27.23
C MET A 34 -0.62 11.50 26.45
N ALA A 35 -0.30 12.21 25.38
CA ALA A 35 -1.28 12.82 24.50
C ALA A 35 -1.50 11.92 23.27
N PHE A 36 -2.73 11.39 23.16
CA PHE A 36 -3.20 10.70 21.96
C PHE A 36 -3.93 11.69 21.04
N ASP A 37 -4.08 11.35 19.76
CA ASP A 37 -4.74 12.24 18.78
C ASP A 37 -6.17 12.60 19.19
N GLU A 38 -6.89 11.66 19.78
CA GLU A 38 -8.22 11.86 20.36
C GLU A 38 -8.27 12.90 21.51
N ASN A 39 -7.12 13.23 22.10
CA ASN A 39 -7.01 14.22 23.18
C ASN A 39 -6.53 15.59 22.67
N ILE A 40 -6.16 15.71 21.40
CA ILE A 40 -5.67 16.96 20.78
C ILE A 40 -6.74 17.46 19.82
N ARG A 41 -7.26 18.67 20.09
CA ARG A 41 -8.28 19.30 19.24
C ARG A 41 -7.69 20.46 18.47
N ASN A 42 -8.06 20.59 17.20
CA ASN A 42 -7.80 21.80 16.44
C ASN A 42 -8.97 22.77 16.67
N ILE A 43 -8.69 23.91 17.30
CA ILE A 43 -9.65 24.99 17.54
C ILE A 43 -9.00 26.26 16.97
N ASP A 44 -9.64 26.87 15.97
CA ASP A 44 -9.15 28.09 15.31
C ASP A 44 -7.69 28.02 14.82
N GLY A 45 -7.28 26.86 14.30
CA GLY A 45 -5.93 26.63 13.78
C GLY A 45 -4.88 26.31 14.85
N LYS A 46 -5.28 26.22 16.12
CA LYS A 46 -4.40 25.90 17.26
C LYS A 46 -4.65 24.49 17.76
N PHE A 47 -3.58 23.76 18.06
CA PHE A 47 -3.65 22.43 18.63
C PHE A 47 -3.75 22.51 20.15
N ILE A 48 -4.88 22.10 20.71
CA ILE A 48 -5.15 22.20 22.14
C ILE A 48 -5.25 20.80 22.75
N PHE A 49 -4.41 20.52 23.74
CA PHE A 49 -4.54 19.36 24.61
C PHE A 49 -5.34 19.72 25.86
N ARG A 50 -6.40 18.94 26.14
CA ARG A 50 -7.23 19.14 27.33
C ARG A 50 -6.87 18.12 28.41
N MET A 51 -6.39 18.60 29.55
CA MET A 51 -6.04 17.75 30.69
C MET A 51 -7.27 16.99 31.25
N PRO A 52 -7.15 15.68 31.56
CA PRO A 52 -8.24 14.89 32.12
C PRO A 52 -8.68 15.35 33.53
N TRP A 53 -9.99 15.35 33.78
CA TRP A 53 -10.60 15.83 35.03
C TRP A 53 -10.13 15.07 36.27
N SER A 54 -9.89 13.76 36.14
CA SER A 54 -9.44 12.87 37.22
C SER A 54 -8.03 13.17 37.72
N MET A 55 -7.26 14.06 37.08
CA MET A 55 -5.84 14.25 37.36
C MET A 55 -5.44 15.69 37.73
N ILE A 56 -6.42 16.59 37.94
CA ILE A 56 -6.24 18.04 38.16
C ILE A 56 -5.94 18.45 39.61
N ASN A 57 -6.10 17.55 40.59
CA ASN A 57 -5.95 17.89 42.02
C ASN A 57 -4.63 18.60 42.42
N GLY A 58 -3.62 18.65 41.55
CA GLY A 58 -2.38 19.41 41.76
C GLY A 58 -2.32 20.82 41.16
N TYR A 59 -3.33 21.29 40.43
CA TYR A 59 -3.27 22.54 39.63
C TYR A 59 -4.42 23.53 39.89
N GLY A 60 -5.33 23.32 40.84
CA GLY A 60 -6.41 24.29 41.11
C GLY A 60 -7.31 24.59 39.90
N ASP A 61 -7.94 25.77 39.87
CA ASP A 61 -8.84 26.26 38.80
C ASP A 61 -8.11 26.74 37.52
N HIS A 62 -6.84 26.36 37.33
CA HIS A 62 -6.05 26.79 36.16
C HIS A 62 -6.60 26.25 34.84
N ASN A 63 -6.24 26.92 33.74
CA ASN A 63 -6.75 26.61 32.42
C ASN A 63 -6.33 25.18 32.03
N ARG A 64 -7.32 24.34 31.69
CA ARG A 64 -7.11 22.93 31.35
C ARG A 64 -6.50 22.69 29.97
N ASN A 65 -6.38 23.76 29.21
CA ASN A 65 -6.04 23.72 27.81
C ASN A 65 -4.58 24.13 27.65
N ILE A 66 -3.76 23.16 27.22
CA ILE A 66 -2.37 23.40 26.86
C ILE A 66 -2.33 23.57 25.34
N GLU A 67 -1.92 24.74 24.88
CA GLU A 67 -1.65 24.96 23.46
C GLU A 67 -0.33 24.28 23.09
N ILE A 68 -0.40 23.37 22.12
CA ILE A 68 0.75 22.70 21.54
C ILE A 68 1.20 23.53 20.33
N PRO A 69 2.45 24.01 20.29
CA PRO A 69 2.98 24.73 19.13
C PRO A 69 2.90 23.90 17.85
N ALA A 70 2.60 24.54 16.73
CA ALA A 70 2.50 23.86 15.42
C ALA A 70 3.81 23.15 15.03
N ASP A 71 4.97 23.73 15.38
CA ASP A 71 6.27 23.12 15.10
C ASP A 71 6.50 21.83 15.89
N VAL A 72 5.98 21.74 17.12
CA VAL A 72 6.01 20.51 17.93
C VAL A 72 5.16 19.43 17.28
N MET A 73 3.98 19.78 16.78
CA MET A 73 3.11 18.85 16.05
C MET A 73 3.77 18.36 14.77
N LYS A 74 4.41 19.25 14.01
CA LYS A 74 5.14 18.89 12.79
C LYS A 74 6.30 17.92 13.08
N GLN A 75 7.13 18.20 14.08
CA GLN A 75 8.23 17.33 14.48
C GLN A 75 7.74 15.97 15.00
N ARG A 76 6.64 15.96 15.77
CA ARG A 76 5.98 14.72 16.21
C ARG A 76 5.57 13.87 15.00
N ASP A 77 4.93 14.46 14.00
CA ASP A 77 4.48 13.75 12.81
C ASP A 77 5.65 13.21 11.98
N GLU A 78 6.75 13.97 11.88
CA GLU A 78 7.99 13.53 11.25
C GLU A 78 8.58 12.31 11.98
N ILE A 79 8.70 12.37 13.32
CA ILE A 79 9.20 11.26 14.13
C ILE A 79 8.25 10.06 14.07
N GLN A 80 6.92 10.26 14.06
CA GLN A 80 5.97 9.16 13.92
C GLN A 80 6.06 8.50 12.54
N LYS A 81 6.28 9.28 11.46
CA LYS A 81 6.57 8.73 10.14
C LYS A 81 7.85 7.92 10.14
N GLU A 82 8.91 8.38 10.80
CA GLU A 82 10.16 7.64 10.93
C GLU A 82 10.01 6.36 11.76
N ILE A 83 9.29 6.41 12.88
CA ILE A 83 9.00 5.25 13.72
C ILE A 83 8.14 4.23 12.96
N LYS A 84 7.16 4.68 12.18
CA LYS A 84 6.36 3.79 11.32
C LYS A 84 7.24 3.13 10.27
N LYS A 85 8.06 3.91 9.57
CA LYS A 85 9.07 3.39 8.62
C LYS A 85 10.06 2.43 9.28
N ALA A 86 10.40 2.63 10.55
CA ALA A 86 11.30 1.77 11.31
C ALA A 86 10.63 0.50 11.85
N LYS A 87 9.35 0.55 12.21
CA LYS A 87 8.55 -0.62 12.60
C LYS A 87 8.29 -1.58 11.43
N ASP A 88 8.31 -1.06 10.21
CA ASP A 88 8.16 -1.84 8.98
C ASP A 88 9.49 -2.40 8.45
N ILE A 89 10.60 -2.29 9.20
CA ILE A 89 11.87 -2.92 8.83
C ILE A 89 11.73 -4.44 8.96
N LEU A 90 11.75 -5.11 7.82
CA LEU A 90 11.68 -6.57 7.70
C LEU A 90 13.00 -7.25 8.03
N CYS A 91 14.11 -6.60 7.66
CA CYS A 91 15.44 -7.19 7.82
C CYS A 91 16.53 -6.12 7.89
N LYS A 92 17.61 -6.46 8.60
CA LYS A 92 18.87 -5.71 8.61
C LYS A 92 19.97 -6.60 8.04
N ILE A 93 20.77 -6.08 7.13
CA ILE A 93 22.00 -6.72 6.67
C ILE A 93 23.19 -5.80 6.92
N GLU A 94 24.35 -6.39 7.20
CA GLU A 94 25.61 -5.65 7.30
C GLU A 94 26.32 -5.69 5.95
N THR A 95 26.79 -4.54 5.49
CA THR A 95 27.58 -4.41 4.25
C THR A 95 28.87 -3.66 4.52
N ALA A 96 29.79 -3.64 3.55
CA ALA A 96 31.01 -2.85 3.62
C ALA A 96 30.74 -1.34 3.83
N ASN A 97 29.56 -0.85 3.44
CA ASN A 97 29.14 0.55 3.55
C ASN A 97 28.27 0.83 4.79
N GLY A 98 28.17 -0.15 5.71
CA GLY A 98 27.41 -0.05 6.95
C GLY A 98 26.11 -0.86 6.95
N PRO A 99 25.30 -0.72 8.01
CA PRO A 99 24.06 -1.44 8.16
C PRO A 99 23.01 -0.92 7.16
N MET A 100 22.36 -1.86 6.48
CA MET A 100 21.25 -1.59 5.58
C MET A 100 19.97 -2.18 6.12
N TYR A 101 18.89 -1.41 6.03
CA TYR A 101 17.58 -1.78 6.54
C TYR A 101 16.61 -1.92 5.37
N PHE A 102 15.95 -3.06 5.29
CA PHE A 102 14.99 -3.40 4.25
C PHE A 102 13.58 -3.33 4.80
N SER A 103 12.70 -2.68 4.07
CA SER A 103 11.25 -2.66 4.29
C SER A 103 10.51 -2.75 2.96
N ILE A 104 9.19 -2.92 3.01
CA ILE A 104 8.32 -2.84 1.83
C ILE A 104 7.45 -1.60 1.97
N GLY A 105 7.55 -0.71 0.98
CA GLY A 105 6.82 0.54 0.92
C GLY A 105 5.46 0.41 0.26
N GLU A 106 4.83 1.56 0.02
CA GLU A 106 3.59 1.64 -0.75
C GLU A 106 3.80 1.10 -2.18
N ASN A 107 2.76 0.50 -2.77
CA ASN A 107 2.84 -0.13 -4.10
C ASN A 107 3.85 -1.30 -4.22
N GLU A 108 4.15 -2.00 -3.13
CA GLU A 108 5.00 -3.21 -3.13
C GLU A 108 6.46 -2.96 -3.54
N GLN A 109 6.92 -1.72 -3.42
CA GLN A 109 8.32 -1.39 -3.69
C GLN A 109 9.21 -1.79 -2.51
N ILE A 110 10.39 -2.34 -2.79
CA ILE A 110 11.43 -2.57 -1.79
C ILE A 110 12.02 -1.22 -1.43
N VAL A 111 12.03 -0.90 -0.13
CA VAL A 111 12.65 0.30 0.43
C VAL A 111 13.91 -0.11 1.18
N ILE A 112 15.03 0.50 0.83
CA ILE A 112 16.35 0.20 1.37
C ILE A 112 16.89 1.49 1.98
N LYS A 113 17.11 1.48 3.29
CA LYS A 113 17.72 2.61 4.00
C LYS A 113 19.16 2.28 4.36
N CYS A 114 20.07 3.14 3.91
CA CYS A 114 21.49 3.07 4.24
C CYS A 114 21.96 4.49 4.64
N ASN A 115 22.36 4.64 5.90
CA ASN A 115 22.70 5.95 6.48
C ASN A 115 21.56 6.98 6.28
N GLU A 116 21.84 8.11 5.64
CA GLU A 116 20.86 9.16 5.32
C GLU A 116 20.16 8.95 3.96
N LYS A 117 20.53 7.91 3.21
CA LYS A 117 19.96 7.62 1.88
C LYS A 117 18.84 6.59 1.98
N THR A 118 17.77 6.85 1.24
CA THR A 118 16.65 5.92 1.04
C THR A 118 16.52 5.63 -0.45
N VAL A 119 16.51 4.36 -0.80
CA VAL A 119 16.35 3.88 -2.18
C VAL A 119 15.07 3.05 -2.25
N GLU A 120 14.23 3.37 -3.22
CA GLU A 120 12.95 2.68 -3.46
C GLU A 120 13.00 2.04 -4.84
N THR A 121 12.71 0.74 -4.94
CA THR A 121 12.73 0.02 -6.21
C THR A 121 11.71 -1.10 -6.26
N ASN A 122 11.07 -1.25 -7.41
CA ASN A 122 10.20 -2.38 -7.75
C ASN A 122 10.92 -3.43 -8.62
N THR A 123 12.17 -3.15 -9.01
CA THR A 123 12.89 -3.97 -9.99
C THR A 123 13.81 -4.94 -9.28
N ILE A 124 13.55 -6.24 -9.47
CA ILE A 124 14.35 -7.34 -8.93
C ILE A 124 15.01 -8.08 -10.10
N TYR A 125 16.33 -8.14 -10.07
CA TYR A 125 17.17 -8.84 -11.04
C TYR A 125 17.46 -10.26 -10.55
N THR A 126 17.73 -11.18 -11.49
CA THR A 126 18.28 -12.49 -11.18
C THR A 126 19.74 -12.51 -11.61
N ILE A 127 20.65 -12.63 -10.65
CA ILE A 127 22.10 -12.60 -10.85
C ILE A 127 22.66 -13.86 -10.21
N GLU A 128 23.29 -14.72 -11.00
CA GLU A 128 23.92 -15.97 -10.54
C GLU A 128 22.97 -16.85 -9.69
N GLY A 129 21.69 -16.92 -10.09
CA GLY A 129 20.66 -17.70 -9.37
C GLY A 129 20.13 -17.03 -8.10
N SER A 130 20.63 -15.85 -7.73
CA SER A 130 20.14 -15.06 -6.60
C SER A 130 19.30 -13.88 -7.07
N ARG A 131 18.24 -13.56 -6.33
CA ARG A 131 17.43 -12.36 -6.57
C ARG A 131 18.13 -11.16 -5.94
N ALA A 132 18.33 -10.10 -6.71
CA ALA A 132 19.07 -8.93 -6.29
C ALA A 132 18.40 -7.62 -6.72
N VAL A 133 18.65 -6.56 -5.98
CA VAL A 133 18.20 -5.19 -6.26
C VAL A 133 19.41 -4.32 -6.54
N CYS A 134 19.29 -3.42 -7.52
CA CYS A 134 20.33 -2.44 -7.80
C CYS A 134 20.14 -1.21 -6.90
N VAL A 135 21.16 -0.89 -6.12
CA VAL A 135 21.19 0.31 -5.27
C VAL A 135 22.24 1.25 -5.83
N PRO A 136 21.87 2.48 -6.24
CA PRO A 136 22.81 3.47 -6.73
C PRO A 136 23.99 3.62 -5.75
N GLU A 137 25.22 3.69 -6.29
CA GLU A 137 26.48 3.80 -5.55
C GLU A 137 26.92 2.56 -4.74
N LEU A 138 26.02 1.63 -4.45
CA LEU A 138 26.29 0.44 -3.64
C LEU A 138 26.32 -0.85 -4.50
N GLY A 139 25.81 -0.80 -5.72
CA GLY A 139 25.77 -1.91 -6.65
C GLY A 139 24.60 -2.86 -6.39
N PHE A 140 24.77 -4.13 -6.74
CA PHE A 140 23.74 -5.14 -6.55
C PHE A 140 23.76 -5.71 -5.14
N LEU A 141 22.59 -5.77 -4.51
CA LEU A 141 22.39 -6.38 -3.20
C LEU A 141 21.44 -7.55 -3.33
N VAL A 142 21.83 -8.69 -2.76
CA VAL A 142 20.94 -9.86 -2.68
C VAL A 142 19.73 -9.52 -1.81
N VAL A 143 18.54 -9.81 -2.32
CA VAL A 143 17.29 -9.58 -1.59
C VAL A 143 17.23 -10.57 -0.41
N PRO A 144 17.11 -10.09 0.84
CA PRO A 144 17.02 -10.99 1.99
C PRO A 144 15.75 -11.86 1.92
N ARG A 145 15.85 -13.11 2.37
CA ARG A 145 14.70 -14.06 2.39
C ARG A 145 13.46 -13.51 3.08
N ALA A 146 13.61 -12.72 4.14
CA ALA A 146 12.49 -12.10 4.84
C ALA A 146 11.71 -11.10 3.95
N VAL A 147 12.44 -10.36 3.09
CA VAL A 147 11.84 -9.43 2.13
C VAL A 147 11.13 -10.20 1.01
N GLU A 148 11.74 -11.29 0.52
CA GLU A 148 11.10 -12.16 -0.47
C GLU A 148 9.81 -12.81 0.05
N ALA A 149 9.85 -13.32 1.28
CA ALA A 149 8.70 -13.93 1.92
C ALA A 149 7.55 -12.93 2.08
N GLU A 150 7.85 -11.69 2.49
CA GLU A 150 6.83 -10.66 2.65
C GLU A 150 6.29 -10.16 1.30
N LEU A 151 7.14 -9.99 0.27
CA LEU A 151 6.69 -9.67 -1.08
C LEU A 151 5.76 -10.75 -1.63
N ASN A 152 6.10 -12.03 -1.42
CA ASN A 152 5.23 -13.14 -1.82
C ASN A 152 3.93 -13.14 -1.02
N ARG A 153 3.97 -12.87 0.29
CA ARG A 153 2.77 -12.76 1.14
C ARG A 153 1.83 -11.65 0.63
N ILE A 154 2.37 -10.47 0.33
CA ILE A 154 1.59 -9.33 -0.18
C ILE A 154 1.03 -9.65 -1.56
N LYS A 155 1.83 -10.26 -2.44
CA LYS A 155 1.38 -10.69 -3.76
C LYS A 155 0.27 -11.73 -3.67
N GLU A 156 0.42 -12.75 -2.83
CA GLU A 156 -0.61 -13.76 -2.58
C GLU A 156 -1.87 -13.15 -1.97
N GLU A 157 -1.73 -12.19 -1.05
CA GLU A 157 -2.85 -11.50 -0.44
C GLU A 157 -3.60 -10.63 -1.46
N ARG A 158 -2.87 -9.91 -2.32
CA ARG A 158 -3.44 -9.19 -3.46
C ARG A 158 -4.14 -10.16 -4.39
N GLU A 159 -3.47 -11.22 -4.82
CA GLU A 159 -4.03 -12.25 -5.70
C GLU A 159 -5.30 -12.83 -5.08
N ARG A 160 -5.31 -13.16 -3.79
CA ARG A 160 -6.49 -13.61 -3.02
C ARG A 160 -7.61 -12.57 -3.04
N ARG A 161 -7.30 -11.29 -2.88
CA ARG A 161 -8.26 -10.17 -2.90
C ARG A 161 -8.76 -9.84 -4.31
N THR A 162 -7.97 -10.13 -5.34
CA THR A 162 -8.30 -9.86 -6.75
C THR A 162 -8.76 -11.09 -7.51
N ARG A 163 -8.88 -12.27 -6.88
CA ARG A 163 -9.37 -13.49 -7.55
C ARG A 163 -10.74 -13.18 -8.13
N GLY A 164 -10.83 -13.25 -9.44
CA GLY A 164 -12.05 -12.91 -10.14
C GLY A 164 -11.92 -13.08 -11.63
N LEU A 165 -12.96 -12.64 -12.32
CA LEU A 165 -12.92 -12.46 -13.76
C LEU A 165 -12.35 -11.09 -14.11
N VAL A 166 -11.49 -11.04 -15.12
CA VAL A 166 -10.96 -9.81 -15.72
C VAL A 166 -11.32 -9.77 -17.20
N TYR A 167 -11.43 -8.57 -17.77
CA TYR A 167 -11.77 -8.44 -19.18
C TYR A 167 -10.66 -9.02 -20.06
N ALA A 168 -11.03 -9.87 -21.02
CA ALA A 168 -10.11 -10.54 -21.94
C ALA A 168 -10.13 -9.91 -23.34
N GLY A 169 -11.23 -9.29 -23.74
CA GLY A 169 -11.40 -8.64 -25.04
C GLY A 169 -12.80 -8.82 -25.61
N GLN A 170 -13.00 -8.31 -26.82
CA GLN A 170 -14.27 -8.42 -27.54
C GLN A 170 -14.09 -9.18 -28.86
N SER A 171 -15.01 -10.09 -29.15
CA SER A 171 -15.06 -10.79 -30.45
C SER A 171 -15.29 -9.80 -31.58
N LEU A 172 -14.43 -9.82 -32.58
CA LEU A 172 -14.58 -8.97 -33.78
C LEU A 172 -15.83 -9.33 -34.59
N LEU A 173 -16.21 -10.62 -34.58
CA LEU A 173 -17.33 -11.19 -35.33
C LEU A 173 -18.68 -10.90 -34.67
N THR A 174 -18.81 -11.21 -33.38
CA THR A 174 -20.10 -11.17 -32.67
C THR A 174 -20.26 -9.94 -31.79
N LYS A 175 -19.20 -9.14 -31.60
CA LYS A 175 -19.14 -8.03 -30.63
C LYS A 175 -19.39 -8.45 -29.18
N THR A 176 -19.31 -9.73 -28.88
CA THR A 176 -19.46 -10.26 -27.52
C THR A 176 -18.20 -9.98 -26.70
N ASP A 177 -18.40 -9.46 -25.49
CA ASP A 177 -17.35 -9.27 -24.50
C ASP A 177 -17.00 -10.59 -23.80
N TYR A 178 -15.72 -10.85 -23.63
CA TYR A 178 -15.20 -12.05 -22.98
C TYR A 178 -14.33 -11.70 -21.78
N TYR A 179 -14.37 -12.59 -20.80
CA TYR A 179 -13.66 -12.46 -19.53
C TYR A 179 -12.85 -13.73 -19.25
N LYS A 180 -11.75 -13.60 -18.51
CA LYS A 180 -10.89 -14.73 -18.09
C LYS A 180 -10.66 -14.70 -16.59
N LEU A 181 -10.40 -15.86 -16.01
CA LEU A 181 -9.97 -15.92 -14.62
C LEU A 181 -8.53 -15.40 -14.52
N ASN A 182 -8.26 -14.55 -13.54
CA ASN A 182 -6.90 -14.09 -13.23
C ASN A 182 -6.18 -14.97 -12.19
N TYR A 183 -6.74 -16.14 -11.90
CA TYR A 183 -6.21 -17.13 -10.97
C TYR A 183 -6.49 -18.53 -11.52
N ASP A 184 -5.78 -19.53 -11.02
CA ASP A 184 -6.05 -20.93 -11.31
C ASP A 184 -7.22 -21.44 -10.45
N PRO A 185 -8.37 -21.80 -11.04
CA PRO A 185 -9.51 -22.33 -10.29
C PRO A 185 -9.33 -23.76 -9.79
N GLY A 186 -8.30 -24.51 -10.23
CA GLY A 186 -8.06 -25.90 -9.85
C GLY A 186 -9.34 -26.76 -9.98
N ASP A 187 -9.63 -27.57 -8.97
CA ASP A 187 -10.80 -28.47 -8.92
C ASP A 187 -12.15 -27.76 -9.02
N THR A 188 -12.20 -26.44 -8.76
CA THR A 188 -13.46 -25.69 -8.89
C THR A 188 -13.81 -25.36 -10.34
N LEU A 189 -12.87 -25.52 -11.28
CA LEU A 189 -13.10 -25.28 -12.71
C LEU A 189 -14.25 -26.13 -13.26
N ASP A 190 -14.37 -27.37 -12.79
CA ASP A 190 -15.41 -28.30 -13.24
C ASP A 190 -16.84 -27.77 -13.02
N ARG A 191 -17.05 -26.87 -12.06
CA ARG A 191 -18.35 -26.24 -11.77
C ARG A 191 -18.79 -25.26 -12.86
N VAL A 192 -17.83 -24.72 -13.59
CA VAL A 192 -18.04 -23.64 -14.56
C VAL A 192 -17.50 -23.94 -15.95
N LYS A 193 -16.81 -25.07 -16.17
CA LYS A 193 -16.19 -25.42 -17.46
C LYS A 193 -17.15 -25.28 -18.64
N ASN A 194 -18.43 -25.59 -18.45
CA ASN A 194 -19.47 -25.50 -19.48
C ASN A 194 -19.88 -24.05 -19.83
N LEU A 195 -19.40 -23.06 -19.09
CA LEU A 195 -19.59 -21.63 -19.33
C LEU A 195 -18.37 -20.98 -20.02
N PHE A 196 -17.29 -21.72 -20.20
CA PHE A 196 -16.07 -21.25 -20.86
C PHE A 196 -15.97 -21.78 -22.29
N MET A 197 -15.25 -21.03 -23.11
CA MET A 197 -14.89 -21.33 -24.48
C MET A 197 -13.37 -21.22 -24.61
N VAL A 198 -12.77 -22.08 -25.43
CA VAL A 198 -11.35 -22.00 -25.74
C VAL A 198 -11.19 -21.18 -27.02
N PHE A 199 -10.39 -20.12 -26.94
CA PHE A 199 -9.92 -19.38 -28.11
C PHE A 199 -8.47 -19.78 -28.39
N GLU A 200 -8.25 -20.43 -29.52
CA GLU A 200 -6.90 -20.72 -29.99
C GLU A 200 -6.18 -19.39 -30.30
N PRO A 201 -4.88 -19.27 -29.99
CA PRO A 201 -4.09 -18.11 -30.38
C PRO A 201 -4.00 -18.06 -31.91
N GLY A 202 -4.66 -17.08 -32.52
CA GLY A 202 -4.51 -16.77 -33.95
C GLY A 202 -3.45 -15.69 -34.19
N ASP A 203 -3.09 -15.50 -35.47
CA ASP A 203 -2.14 -14.45 -35.89
C ASP A 203 -2.66 -13.02 -35.62
N VAL A 204 -3.98 -12.86 -35.47
CA VAL A 204 -4.65 -11.57 -35.33
C VAL A 204 -5.78 -11.65 -34.30
N GLY A 205 -5.67 -10.88 -33.21
CA GLY A 205 -6.70 -10.76 -32.17
C GLY A 205 -6.14 -10.81 -30.74
N ASN A 206 -6.93 -10.34 -29.78
CA ASN A 206 -6.53 -10.25 -28.37
C ASN A 206 -7.11 -11.39 -27.51
N LEU A 207 -8.10 -12.12 -28.03
CA LEU A 207 -8.74 -13.24 -27.34
C LEU A 207 -7.90 -14.50 -27.48
N LYS A 208 -7.49 -15.07 -26.35
CA LYS A 208 -6.74 -16.32 -26.28
C LYS A 208 -7.04 -17.08 -25.00
N GLY A 209 -6.97 -18.41 -25.09
CA GLY A 209 -7.15 -19.32 -23.97
C GLY A 209 -8.61 -19.48 -23.54
N LEU A 210 -8.80 -19.92 -22.30
CA LEU A 210 -10.10 -20.21 -21.72
C LEU A 210 -10.80 -18.93 -21.25
N VAL A 211 -11.86 -18.53 -21.95
CA VAL A 211 -12.62 -17.28 -21.69
C VAL A 211 -14.12 -17.55 -21.62
N THR A 212 -14.88 -16.67 -20.96
CA THR A 212 -16.33 -16.79 -20.80
C THR A 212 -17.05 -15.50 -21.22
N PRO A 213 -18.19 -15.60 -21.94
CA PRO A 213 -19.09 -14.48 -22.17
C PRO A 213 -20.16 -14.35 -21.07
N PHE A 214 -20.15 -15.23 -20.06
CA PHE A 214 -21.15 -15.28 -18.99
C PHE A 214 -20.54 -14.98 -17.62
N PRO A 215 -19.96 -13.77 -17.42
CA PRO A 215 -19.22 -13.46 -16.21
C PRO A 215 -20.02 -13.67 -14.93
N GLU A 216 -21.23 -13.12 -14.85
CA GLU A 216 -22.07 -13.16 -13.64
C GLU A 216 -22.38 -14.60 -13.20
N LYS A 217 -22.68 -15.50 -14.14
CA LYS A 217 -22.95 -16.92 -13.85
C LYS A 217 -21.71 -17.64 -13.32
N VAL A 218 -20.52 -17.28 -13.82
CA VAL A 218 -19.26 -17.85 -13.34
C VAL A 218 -18.95 -17.34 -11.94
N GLU A 219 -19.12 -16.03 -11.69
CA GLU A 219 -18.90 -15.44 -10.35
C GLU A 219 -19.83 -16.06 -9.31
N GLU A 220 -21.11 -16.26 -9.65
CA GLU A 220 -22.10 -16.91 -8.80
C GLU A 220 -21.69 -18.34 -8.43
N ARG A 221 -21.35 -19.17 -9.44
CA ARG A 221 -21.01 -20.59 -9.23
C ARG A 221 -19.68 -20.80 -8.49
N LEU A 222 -18.71 -19.92 -8.72
CA LEU A 222 -17.42 -19.94 -8.03
C LEU A 222 -17.44 -19.18 -6.70
N LYS A 223 -18.56 -18.52 -6.35
CA LYS A 223 -18.71 -17.68 -5.15
C LYS A 223 -17.59 -16.63 -5.04
N ILE A 224 -17.32 -15.94 -6.15
CA ILE A 224 -16.27 -14.93 -6.22
C ILE A 224 -16.70 -13.70 -5.40
N LEU A 225 -15.92 -13.36 -4.38
CA LEU A 225 -16.23 -12.24 -3.46
C LEU A 225 -16.01 -10.87 -4.11
N ASN A 226 -15.04 -10.77 -5.01
CA ASN A 226 -14.74 -9.52 -5.73
C ASN A 226 -15.37 -9.59 -7.11
N THR A 227 -16.67 -9.32 -7.20
CA THR A 227 -17.44 -9.45 -8.45
C THR A 227 -17.09 -8.37 -9.46
N ILE A 228 -17.48 -8.56 -10.72
CA ILE A 228 -17.30 -7.60 -11.81
C ILE A 228 -18.03 -6.29 -11.49
N SER A 229 -19.18 -6.36 -10.81
CA SER A 229 -19.92 -5.18 -10.35
C SER A 229 -19.08 -4.26 -9.47
N SER A 230 -18.21 -4.80 -8.61
CA SER A 230 -17.29 -4.03 -7.77
C SER A 230 -16.11 -3.41 -8.52
N ARG A 231 -15.84 -3.86 -9.76
CA ARG A 231 -14.69 -3.45 -10.58
C ARG A 231 -15.11 -2.80 -11.91
N LYS A 232 -16.34 -2.30 -11.95
CA LYS A 232 -16.98 -1.80 -13.17
C LYS A 232 -16.15 -0.72 -13.88
N GLU A 233 -15.62 0.26 -13.15
CA GLU A 233 -14.83 1.36 -13.73
C GLU A 233 -13.54 0.88 -14.39
N GLU A 234 -12.85 -0.09 -13.78
CA GLU A 234 -11.63 -0.66 -14.33
C GLU A 234 -11.93 -1.45 -15.62
N ILE A 235 -13.03 -2.19 -15.62
CA ILE A 235 -13.46 -2.99 -16.77
C ILE A 235 -13.89 -2.10 -17.94
N GLU A 236 -14.57 -0.98 -17.70
CA GLU A 236 -14.92 -0.04 -18.78
C GLU A 236 -13.68 0.57 -19.41
N LYS A 237 -12.65 0.93 -18.63
CA LYS A 237 -11.35 1.37 -19.18
C LYS A 237 -10.69 0.29 -20.05
N GLN A 238 -10.76 -0.97 -19.63
CA GLN A 238 -10.22 -2.10 -20.40
C GLN A 238 -11.00 -2.32 -21.72
N LYS A 239 -12.33 -2.15 -21.70
CA LYS A 239 -13.17 -2.22 -22.91
C LYS A 239 -12.86 -1.10 -23.90
N GLU A 240 -12.74 0.14 -23.43
CA GLU A 240 -12.38 1.27 -24.29
C GLU A 240 -11.04 1.05 -24.99
N GLN A 241 -10.06 0.51 -24.27
CA GLN A 241 -8.76 0.18 -24.84
C GLN A 241 -8.87 -0.93 -25.89
N ALA A 242 -9.59 -2.01 -25.60
CA ALA A 242 -9.80 -3.08 -26.56
C ALA A 242 -10.57 -2.64 -27.81
N ALA A 243 -11.52 -1.71 -27.69
CA ALA A 243 -12.22 -1.14 -28.83
C ALA A 243 -11.27 -0.37 -29.76
N LYS A 244 -10.31 0.38 -29.20
CA LYS A 244 -9.27 1.06 -29.97
C LYS A 244 -8.36 0.06 -30.68
N ASP A 245 -7.97 -1.01 -30.01
CA ASP A 245 -7.11 -2.04 -30.59
C ASP A 245 -7.82 -2.83 -31.69
N ASN A 246 -9.09 -3.18 -31.48
CA ASN A 246 -9.94 -3.81 -32.50
C ASN A 246 -10.09 -2.92 -33.74
N LYS A 247 -10.26 -1.59 -33.57
CA LYS A 247 -10.30 -0.65 -34.70
C LYS A 247 -9.01 -0.67 -35.50
N ARG A 248 -7.85 -0.65 -34.83
CA ARG A 248 -6.53 -0.74 -35.48
C ARG A 248 -6.35 -2.06 -36.23
N ILE A 249 -6.79 -3.17 -35.66
CA ILE A 249 -6.75 -4.49 -36.31
C ILE A 249 -7.59 -4.49 -37.58
N ILE A 250 -8.83 -3.98 -37.51
CA ILE A 250 -9.72 -3.89 -38.67
C ILE A 250 -9.08 -3.03 -39.78
N GLU A 251 -8.54 -1.87 -39.44
CA GLU A 251 -7.85 -1.00 -40.41
C GLU A 251 -6.66 -1.69 -41.07
N LYS A 252 -5.89 -2.50 -40.32
CA LYS A 252 -4.77 -3.28 -40.86
C LYS A 252 -5.25 -4.37 -41.83
N LEU A 253 -6.30 -5.10 -41.46
CA LEU A 253 -6.88 -6.15 -42.29
C LEU A 253 -7.48 -5.58 -43.59
N MET A 254 -8.17 -4.45 -43.51
CA MET A 254 -8.78 -3.78 -44.67
C MET A 254 -7.76 -3.17 -45.64
N LYS A 255 -6.53 -2.87 -45.18
CA LYS A 255 -5.43 -2.39 -46.04
C LYS A 255 -4.63 -3.52 -46.71
N ALA A 256 -4.78 -4.75 -46.21
CA ALA A 256 -4.11 -5.94 -46.76
C ALA A 256 -4.97 -6.67 -47.81
N CYS A 257 -6.23 -6.25 -47.98
CA CYS A 257 -7.12 -6.62 -49.08
C CYS A 257 -7.06 -5.56 -50.19
#